data_AF-A0A3M2DH05-F1
#
_entry.id   AF-A0A3M2DH05-F1
#
_cell.length_a   1.000
_cell.length_b   1.000
_cell.length_c   1.000
_cell.angle_alpha   90.00
_cell.angle_beta   90.00
_cell.angle_gamma   90.00
#
_symmetry.space_group_name_H-M   'P 1'
#
loop_
_entity.id
_entity.type
_entity.pdbx_description
1 polymer ?
#
loop_
_entity_poly.entity_id
_entity_poly.type
_entity_poly.pdbx_seq_one_letter_code
_entity_poly.pdbx_strand_id
1 'polypeptide(L)'
;MVDACDPSSLCHADSDVLVPSRLSWSQRLRAGSDGGRSGDRLVLRAWRGHQKLRVPVGERSIQSQSGGSRSCASNHWTAMTAKRRDRSQDDILVALCGLTPQVVTETVWALTRLDPPVWPKEIWILTTEAGRQMCRQMLFGETGALARFQRDYDPHRLHRLRYGSEYVVVLRDRMGQPIDDVRTAADNLAIADQLATFLRRQTARPNVRVHCSVAGGRKTMGILLAAVFQLYGRPDDRLYHVLVSPEFESHPAFFYKPRRSTVLRGANGRRLRTSDAVIELADIPYVRLRPLLSQPLPSRFTELVERTQQELQALTSVQPVRLVADRNQLRIGSQTVSLTPQGWELYRALADRKRLHCVRPEQPHCDGCTDCYVRVGKESWDEVRTAIEQQSGRSGILPKDLTGFRSMVSKLNQAIRSALGSERLASRYGIQSVGIRNNKAYGVAVDKAMLKETESPDAE
;
A
#
# COMPACT_ATOMS: atom_id res chain seq x y z
N MET A 1 -15.03 57.61 38.74
CA MET A 1 -14.24 57.51 39.97
C MET A 1 -14.30 56.04 40.38
N VAL A 2 -13.34 55.17 40.05
CA VAL A 2 -11.91 55.07 40.47
C VAL A 2 -11.77 53.80 41.32
N ASP A 3 -10.87 52.82 41.13
CA ASP A 3 -10.04 52.35 39.98
C ASP A 3 -9.61 50.88 40.29
N ALA A 4 -9.52 49.95 39.33
CA ALA A 4 -8.42 49.60 38.40
C ALA A 4 -7.16 48.92 39.01
N CYS A 5 -6.72 47.81 38.38
CA CYS A 5 -5.42 47.10 38.53
C CYS A 5 -5.16 46.39 39.89
N ASP A 6 -4.32 45.35 40.04
CA ASP A 6 -3.42 44.57 39.15
C ASP A 6 -3.21 43.16 39.76
N PRO A 7 -2.74 42.14 39.01
CA PRO A 7 -1.82 41.17 39.57
C PRO A 7 -0.57 40.95 38.68
N SER A 8 0.42 41.83 38.85
CA SER A 8 1.76 41.65 38.31
C SER A 8 2.55 40.60 39.11
N SER A 9 2.93 39.50 38.46
CA SER A 9 4.13 38.76 38.86
C SER A 9 4.72 37.93 37.71
N LEU A 10 6.05 38.04 37.57
CA LEU A 10 7.00 37.23 36.80
C LEU A 10 7.33 37.69 35.36
N CYS A 11 8.56 38.21 35.23
CA CYS A 11 9.23 38.54 33.99
C CYS A 11 10.46 37.64 33.77
N HIS A 12 10.71 37.24 32.51
CA HIS A 12 11.98 36.77 31.91
C HIS A 12 12.65 35.48 32.48
N ALA A 13 13.40 34.67 31.71
CA ALA A 13 13.94 34.82 30.36
C ALA A 13 14.05 33.48 29.57
N ASP A 14 14.14 33.63 28.23
CA ASP A 14 14.88 32.85 27.21
C ASP A 14 14.93 31.31 27.14
N SER A 15 14.53 30.76 25.99
CA SER A 15 15.37 29.89 25.14
C SER A 15 14.75 29.65 23.74
N ASP A 16 15.60 29.47 22.73
CA ASP A 16 15.25 29.51 21.30
C ASP A 16 14.44 28.32 20.76
N VAL A 17 13.52 28.59 19.81
CA VAL A 17 12.99 27.58 18.88
C VAL A 17 13.01 28.12 17.45
N LEU A 18 13.91 27.59 16.62
CA LEU A 18 14.01 27.87 15.19
C LEU A 18 12.84 27.25 14.42
N VAL A 19 12.05 28.07 13.72
CA VAL A 19 11.01 27.63 12.77
C VAL A 19 11.34 28.14 11.37
N PRO A 20 11.67 27.27 10.40
CA PRO A 20 11.95 27.69 9.03
C PRO A 20 10.74 28.34 8.33
N SER A 21 11.05 29.43 7.64
CA SER A 21 10.14 30.43 7.08
C SER A 21 9.09 29.94 6.08
N ARG A 22 7.91 30.56 6.13
CA ARG A 22 6.93 30.59 5.04
C ARG A 22 7.48 31.47 3.90
N LEU A 23 7.49 30.97 2.67
CA LEU A 23 7.73 31.81 1.49
C LEU A 23 6.48 32.65 1.17
N SER A 24 6.65 33.97 1.13
CA SER A 24 5.60 34.94 0.86
C SER A 24 5.45 35.24 -0.63
N TRP A 25 4.21 35.32 -1.11
CA TRP A 25 3.90 35.89 -2.42
C TRP A 25 3.78 37.41 -2.30
N SER A 26 4.81 38.14 -2.74
CA SER A 26 4.75 39.60 -2.82
C SER A 26 4.12 40.05 -4.14
N GLN A 27 2.91 40.59 -4.07
CA GLN A 27 2.32 41.33 -5.18
C GLN A 27 3.12 42.62 -5.39
N ARG A 28 3.52 42.90 -6.64
CA ARG A 28 4.10 44.19 -7.01
C ARG A 28 3.23 44.84 -8.08
N LEU A 29 2.33 45.70 -7.64
CA LEU A 29 1.61 46.63 -8.51
C LEU A 29 2.61 47.63 -9.09
N ARG A 30 2.57 47.84 -10.41
CA ARG A 30 3.01 49.11 -11.03
C ARG A 30 1.86 49.60 -11.90
N ALA A 31 1.44 50.83 -11.64
CA ALA A 31 0.47 51.51 -12.48
C ALA A 31 1.13 51.87 -13.82
N GLY A 32 0.37 51.68 -14.90
CA GLY A 32 0.65 52.20 -16.23
C GLY A 32 -0.69 52.54 -16.86
N SER A 33 -0.97 53.83 -17.01
CA SER A 33 -2.14 54.33 -17.70
C SER A 33 -2.00 54.08 -19.20
N ASP A 34 -3.03 53.53 -19.83
CA ASP A 34 -3.78 54.24 -20.87
C ASP A 34 -5.02 53.45 -21.31
N GLY A 35 -6.02 54.16 -21.83
CA GLY A 35 -7.35 53.62 -22.11
C GLY A 35 -7.52 53.02 -23.50
N GLY A 36 -8.48 52.10 -23.64
CA GLY A 36 -8.89 51.57 -24.94
C GLY A 36 -10.04 50.56 -24.82
N ARG A 37 -11.20 50.88 -25.40
CA ARG A 37 -12.32 49.94 -25.53
C ARG A 37 -12.15 49.11 -26.79
N SER A 38 -12.19 47.78 -26.67
CA SER A 38 -12.97 46.84 -27.50
C SER A 38 -12.53 45.41 -27.18
N GLY A 39 -13.45 44.45 -27.22
CA GLY A 39 -13.11 43.06 -26.88
C GLY A 39 -12.42 42.33 -28.01
N ASP A 40 -11.68 41.26 -27.68
CA ASP A 40 -11.62 40.11 -28.57
C ASP A 40 -11.34 38.78 -27.84
N ARG A 41 -11.58 37.68 -28.56
CA ARG A 41 -11.58 36.30 -28.05
C ARG A 41 -10.17 35.82 -27.65
N LEU A 42 -10.00 35.41 -26.39
CA LEU A 42 -8.82 34.62 -25.98
C LEU A 42 -9.01 33.13 -26.26
N VAL A 43 -8.50 32.71 -27.43
CA VAL A 43 -8.40 31.30 -27.83
C VAL A 43 -7.31 30.60 -27.02
N LEU A 44 -7.68 29.74 -26.08
CA LEU A 44 -6.73 28.85 -25.41
C LEU A 44 -6.27 27.73 -26.37
N ARG A 45 -5.10 27.92 -26.98
CA ARG A 45 -4.43 26.90 -27.80
C ARG A 45 -3.96 25.75 -26.92
N ALA A 46 -4.37 24.52 -27.24
CA ALA A 46 -3.89 23.31 -26.61
C ALA A 46 -2.39 23.08 -26.88
N TRP A 47 -1.60 22.87 -25.82
CA TRP A 47 -0.18 22.56 -25.93
C TRP A 47 0.01 21.04 -26.16
N ARG A 48 0.25 20.62 -27.41
CA ARG A 48 0.59 19.23 -27.74
C ARG A 48 2.09 18.98 -27.62
N GLY A 49 2.55 18.58 -26.44
CA GLY A 49 3.92 18.14 -26.21
C GLY A 49 4.11 16.63 -26.46
N HIS A 50 4.32 16.21 -27.70
CA HIS A 50 4.84 14.86 -27.99
C HIS A 50 6.38 14.89 -27.97
N GLN A 51 7.01 14.37 -26.90
CA GLN A 51 8.41 13.98 -26.95
C GLN A 51 8.55 12.47 -27.09
N LYS A 52 9.01 12.02 -28.27
CA LYS A 52 9.50 10.67 -28.49
C LYS A 52 10.91 10.55 -27.93
N LEU A 53 11.08 9.87 -26.78
CA LEU A 53 12.38 9.39 -26.35
C LEU A 53 12.84 8.26 -27.30
N ARG A 54 13.84 8.56 -28.15
CA ARG A 54 14.56 7.54 -28.93
C ARG A 54 15.62 6.92 -28.02
N VAL A 55 15.55 5.60 -27.83
CA VAL A 55 16.68 4.81 -27.30
C VAL A 55 17.52 4.35 -28.49
N PRO A 56 18.85 4.55 -28.50
CA PRO A 56 19.70 4.03 -29.57
C PRO A 56 19.89 2.53 -29.42
N VAL A 57 19.49 1.76 -30.43
CA VAL A 57 19.83 0.34 -30.54
C VAL A 57 21.22 0.25 -31.18
N GLY A 58 22.21 -0.20 -30.42
CA GLY A 58 23.54 -0.51 -30.93
C GLY A 58 23.62 -1.94 -31.41
N GLU A 59 23.59 -2.16 -32.72
CA GLU A 59 23.89 -3.47 -33.30
C GLU A 59 25.40 -3.76 -33.19
N ARG A 60 25.76 -4.87 -32.52
CA ARG A 60 27.02 -5.58 -32.75
C ARG A 60 26.78 -7.08 -32.78
N SER A 61 26.87 -7.64 -33.98
CA SER A 61 26.92 -9.07 -34.24
C SER A 61 28.26 -9.67 -33.85
N ILE A 62 28.30 -10.66 -32.95
CA ILE A 62 29.37 -11.66 -32.88
C ILE A 62 28.75 -13.05 -32.72
N GLN A 63 29.41 -14.02 -33.36
CA GLN A 63 28.93 -15.36 -33.69
C GLN A 63 28.72 -16.29 -32.50
N SER A 64 27.88 -17.30 -32.73
CA SER A 64 27.70 -18.48 -31.89
C SER A 64 28.95 -19.36 -31.81
N GLN A 65 29.31 -19.83 -30.61
CA GLN A 65 29.86 -21.17 -30.43
C GLN A 65 29.23 -21.87 -29.22
N SER A 66 29.08 -23.19 -29.36
CA SER A 66 28.35 -24.08 -28.45
C SER A 66 29.27 -24.76 -27.44
N GLY A 67 28.84 -24.85 -26.18
CA GLY A 67 29.48 -25.69 -25.16
C GLY A 67 28.58 -25.75 -23.92
N GLY A 68 28.00 -26.91 -23.62
CA GLY A 68 26.95 -27.03 -22.60
C GLY A 68 27.43 -27.57 -21.25
N SER A 69 26.66 -27.28 -20.20
CA SER A 69 26.28 -28.30 -19.21
C SER A 69 25.05 -27.83 -18.40
N ARG A 70 24.46 -28.74 -17.62
CA ARG A 70 23.18 -28.55 -16.92
C ARG A 70 23.43 -28.07 -15.48
N SER A 71 22.63 -27.14 -14.96
CA SER A 71 21.58 -27.46 -13.97
C SER A 71 21.04 -26.26 -13.16
N CYS A 72 19.82 -26.48 -12.68
CA CYS A 72 18.94 -25.70 -11.84
C CYS A 72 19.56 -24.87 -10.67
N ALA A 73 19.11 -23.62 -10.55
CA ALA A 73 18.51 -23.09 -9.31
C ALA A 73 17.87 -21.70 -9.54
N SER A 74 16.56 -21.64 -9.85
CA SER A 74 15.82 -20.37 -9.97
C SER A 74 14.57 -20.31 -9.09
N ASN A 75 14.60 -19.37 -8.14
CA ASN A 75 13.46 -18.64 -7.55
C ASN A 75 12.19 -19.42 -7.23
N HIS A 76 12.12 -19.97 -6.00
CA HIS A 76 10.91 -20.60 -5.45
C HIS A 76 9.66 -19.71 -5.34
N TRP A 77 9.76 -18.40 -5.54
CA TRP A 77 8.61 -17.49 -5.57
C TRP A 77 7.86 -17.44 -6.91
N THR A 78 8.45 -17.94 -8.00
CA THR A 78 7.83 -17.90 -9.34
C THR A 78 7.09 -19.20 -9.70
N ALA A 79 7.29 -20.29 -8.93
CA ALA A 79 6.84 -21.63 -9.31
C ALA A 79 5.41 -22.00 -8.83
N MET A 80 4.81 -21.29 -7.87
CA MET A 80 3.46 -21.60 -7.36
C MET A 80 2.32 -20.93 -8.15
N THR A 81 2.62 -19.99 -9.04
CA THR A 81 1.62 -19.34 -9.92
C THR A 81 1.40 -20.09 -11.24
N ALA A 82 2.39 -20.83 -11.72
CA ALA A 82 2.41 -21.44 -13.06
C ALA A 82 1.56 -22.71 -13.25
N LYS A 83 0.69 -23.09 -12.29
CA LYS A 83 -0.15 -24.29 -12.40
C LYS A 83 -1.61 -24.13 -11.94
N ARG A 84 -2.13 -22.90 -11.90
CA ARG A 84 -3.58 -22.69 -11.94
C ARG A 84 -4.05 -22.87 -13.39
N ARG A 85 -4.66 -24.02 -13.69
CA ARG A 85 -5.46 -24.20 -14.91
C ARG A 85 -6.45 -23.05 -15.03
N ASP A 86 -6.64 -22.60 -16.27
CA ASP A 86 -7.66 -21.63 -16.66
C ASP A 86 -9.02 -21.96 -16.02
N ARG A 87 -9.36 -21.19 -14.99
CA ARG A 87 -10.70 -21.06 -14.46
C ARG A 87 -11.03 -19.60 -14.67
N SER A 88 -11.99 -19.34 -15.56
CA SER A 88 -12.52 -18.00 -15.77
C SER A 88 -12.87 -17.37 -14.42
N GLN A 89 -12.26 -16.23 -14.12
CA GLN A 89 -12.57 -15.49 -12.91
C GLN A 89 -13.97 -14.88 -13.05
N ASP A 90 -14.77 -14.99 -12.01
CA ASP A 90 -16.11 -14.42 -11.94
C ASP A 90 -16.02 -12.96 -11.51
N ASP A 91 -16.35 -12.05 -12.42
CA ASP A 91 -16.40 -10.63 -12.12
C ASP A 91 -17.57 -10.30 -11.18
N ILE A 92 -17.32 -9.52 -10.14
CA ILE A 92 -18.37 -8.92 -9.30
C ILE A 92 -18.19 -7.40 -9.24
N LEU A 93 -19.30 -6.67 -9.23
CA LEU A 93 -19.33 -5.26 -8.90
C LEU A 93 -19.61 -5.09 -7.40
N VAL A 94 -18.82 -4.27 -6.73
CA VAL A 94 -19.05 -3.78 -5.36
C VAL A 94 -19.15 -2.26 -5.43
N ALA A 95 -20.36 -1.72 -5.38
CA ALA A 95 -20.62 -0.29 -5.50
C ALA A 95 -21.08 0.32 -4.17
N LEU A 96 -20.72 1.57 -3.92
CA LEU A 96 -21.47 2.41 -2.99
C LEU A 96 -22.80 2.84 -3.63
N CYS A 97 -23.77 3.20 -2.80
CA CYS A 97 -24.96 3.90 -3.26
C CYS A 97 -25.41 4.94 -2.22
N GLY A 98 -25.89 6.09 -2.71
CA GLY A 98 -26.57 7.10 -1.92
C GLY A 98 -28.01 7.29 -2.41
N LEU A 99 -28.47 8.54 -2.47
CA LEU A 99 -29.80 8.89 -2.98
C LEU A 99 -29.90 8.92 -4.52
N THR A 100 -28.79 8.65 -5.22
CA THR A 100 -28.70 8.60 -6.68
C THR A 100 -28.23 7.21 -7.14
N PRO A 101 -29.12 6.19 -7.19
CA PRO A 101 -28.75 4.82 -7.58
C PRO A 101 -28.26 4.66 -9.03
N GLN A 102 -28.48 5.67 -9.88
CA GLN A 102 -28.00 5.75 -11.26
C GLN A 102 -26.53 5.37 -11.40
N VAL A 103 -25.68 5.78 -10.44
CA VAL A 103 -24.23 5.50 -10.44
C VAL A 103 -23.91 4.01 -10.54
N VAL A 104 -24.79 3.13 -10.05
CA VAL A 104 -24.65 1.67 -10.16
C VAL A 104 -24.85 1.25 -11.61
N THR A 105 -25.93 1.67 -12.27
CA THR A 105 -26.21 1.32 -13.68
C THR A 105 -25.26 2.00 -14.66
N GLU A 106 -24.77 3.20 -14.35
CA GLU A 106 -23.74 3.91 -15.12
C GLU A 106 -22.40 3.17 -15.04
N THR A 107 -22.00 2.74 -13.83
CA THR A 107 -20.81 1.90 -13.63
C THR A 107 -20.93 0.58 -14.39
N VAL A 108 -22.08 -0.13 -14.28
CA VAL A 108 -22.31 -1.39 -15.00
C VAL A 108 -22.24 -1.17 -16.51
N TRP A 109 -22.89 -0.13 -17.04
CA TRP A 109 -22.82 0.20 -18.46
C TRP A 109 -21.38 0.42 -18.92
N ALA A 110 -20.60 1.20 -18.18
CA ALA A 110 -19.23 1.53 -18.56
C ALA A 110 -18.28 0.32 -18.46
N LEU A 111 -18.46 -0.56 -17.47
CA LEU A 111 -17.75 -1.85 -17.39
C LEU A 111 -17.95 -2.70 -18.67
N THR A 112 -19.16 -2.72 -19.23
CA THR A 112 -19.44 -3.41 -20.50
C THR A 112 -18.89 -2.72 -21.76
N ARG A 113 -18.18 -1.59 -21.61
CA ARG A 113 -17.46 -0.86 -22.69
C ARG A 113 -15.95 -0.93 -22.57
N LEU A 114 -15.42 -1.55 -21.51
CA LEU A 114 -13.99 -1.84 -21.41
C LEU A 114 -13.56 -2.80 -22.53
N ASP A 115 -12.26 -2.86 -22.79
CA ASP A 115 -11.64 -3.86 -23.66
C ASP A 115 -10.62 -4.68 -22.84
N PRO A 116 -10.87 -5.97 -22.57
CA PRO A 116 -12.11 -6.71 -22.85
C PRO A 116 -13.29 -6.26 -21.95
N PRO A 117 -14.55 -6.42 -22.40
CA PRO A 117 -15.72 -5.95 -21.67
C PRO A 117 -15.98 -6.78 -20.42
N VAL A 118 -16.17 -6.10 -19.29
CA VAL A 118 -16.47 -6.71 -17.99
C VAL A 118 -17.98 -6.87 -17.82
N TRP A 119 -18.42 -8.09 -17.54
CA TRP A 119 -19.82 -8.43 -17.29
C TRP A 119 -19.95 -9.04 -15.90
N PRO A 120 -20.27 -8.24 -14.87
CA PRO A 120 -20.44 -8.76 -13.52
C PRO A 120 -21.45 -9.90 -13.46
N LYS A 121 -21.22 -10.87 -12.58
CA LYS A 121 -22.19 -11.92 -12.20
C LYS A 121 -22.93 -11.59 -10.90
N GLU A 122 -22.40 -10.66 -10.11
CA GLU A 122 -23.03 -10.15 -8.88
C GLU A 122 -22.86 -8.64 -8.82
N ILE A 123 -23.89 -7.91 -8.41
CA ILE A 123 -23.81 -6.47 -8.07
C ILE A 123 -24.14 -6.33 -6.59
N TRP A 124 -23.10 -6.18 -5.77
CA TRP A 124 -23.23 -5.87 -4.36
C TRP A 124 -23.28 -4.36 -4.15
N ILE A 125 -24.24 -3.89 -3.35
CA ILE A 125 -24.41 -2.48 -3.01
C ILE A 125 -24.19 -2.29 -1.51
N LEU A 126 -23.26 -1.42 -1.13
CA LEU A 126 -22.96 -1.05 0.26
C LEU A 126 -23.52 0.36 0.51
N THR A 127 -24.49 0.50 1.40
CA THR A 127 -25.32 1.73 1.48
C THR A 127 -25.95 1.97 2.85
N THR A 128 -26.47 3.18 3.08
CA THR A 128 -27.34 3.50 4.21
C THR A 128 -28.76 2.97 3.99
N GLU A 129 -29.61 2.98 5.01
CA GLU A 129 -31.01 2.56 4.91
C GLU A 129 -31.79 3.36 3.85
N ALA A 130 -31.61 4.70 3.84
CA ALA A 130 -32.20 5.56 2.81
C ALA A 130 -31.77 5.14 1.38
N GLY A 131 -30.47 4.84 1.18
CA GLY A 131 -29.96 4.37 -0.10
C GLY A 131 -30.46 2.98 -0.50
N ARG A 132 -30.70 2.06 0.46
CA ARG A 132 -31.40 0.79 0.21
C ARG A 132 -32.80 1.03 -0.37
N GLN A 133 -33.56 1.96 0.21
CA GLN A 133 -34.91 2.25 -0.25
C GLN A 133 -34.91 2.79 -1.69
N MET A 134 -33.98 3.70 -2.02
CA MET A 134 -33.80 4.20 -3.38
C MET A 134 -33.38 3.09 -4.36
N CYS A 135 -32.46 2.19 -3.98
CA CYS A 135 -32.10 1.03 -4.80
C CYS A 135 -33.30 0.14 -5.10
N ARG A 136 -34.13 -0.16 -4.08
CA ARG A 136 -35.33 -0.98 -4.22
C ARG A 136 -36.36 -0.36 -5.16
N GLN A 137 -36.53 0.96 -5.12
CA GLN A 137 -37.48 1.68 -5.96
C GLN A 137 -37.01 1.85 -7.42
N MET A 138 -35.71 2.08 -7.63
CA MET A 138 -35.19 2.52 -8.94
C MET A 138 -34.43 1.45 -9.72
N LEU A 139 -33.70 0.55 -9.04
CA LEU A 139 -32.83 -0.44 -9.68
C LEU A 139 -33.46 -1.82 -9.82
N PHE A 140 -34.26 -2.24 -8.85
CA PHE A 140 -34.74 -3.62 -8.69
C PHE A 140 -36.17 -3.83 -9.21
N GLY A 141 -36.60 -5.09 -9.28
CA GLY A 141 -37.88 -5.50 -9.87
C GLY A 141 -37.83 -5.56 -11.41
N GLU A 142 -38.88 -6.13 -12.02
CA GLU A 142 -38.93 -6.39 -13.48
C GLU A 142 -38.88 -5.11 -14.33
N THR A 143 -39.40 -4.01 -13.79
CA THR A 143 -39.39 -2.67 -14.38
C THR A 143 -38.16 -1.85 -13.98
N GLY A 144 -37.37 -2.32 -13.01
CA GLY A 144 -36.19 -1.64 -12.47
C GLY A 144 -35.10 -1.39 -13.52
N ALA A 145 -34.24 -0.41 -13.25
CA ALA A 145 -33.20 0.01 -14.19
C ALA A 145 -32.20 -1.11 -14.54
N LEU A 146 -31.89 -2.04 -13.62
CA LEU A 146 -31.02 -3.19 -13.91
C LEU A 146 -31.72 -4.23 -14.82
N ALA A 147 -32.98 -4.55 -14.56
CA ALA A 147 -33.78 -5.46 -15.40
C ALA A 147 -33.97 -4.90 -16.82
N ARG A 148 -34.13 -3.57 -16.94
CA ARG A 148 -34.11 -2.87 -18.23
C ARG A 148 -32.75 -2.92 -18.92
N PHE A 149 -31.65 -2.67 -18.19
CA PHE A 149 -30.29 -2.71 -18.74
C PHE A 149 -29.96 -4.08 -19.34
N GLN A 150 -30.31 -5.17 -18.64
CA GLN A 150 -30.08 -6.53 -19.15
C GLN A 150 -30.86 -6.80 -20.43
N ARG A 151 -32.14 -6.39 -20.49
CA ARG A 151 -32.99 -6.52 -21.69
C ARG A 151 -32.44 -5.74 -22.88
N ASP A 152 -31.91 -4.53 -22.64
CA ASP A 152 -31.29 -3.74 -23.70
C ASP A 152 -30.01 -4.43 -24.23
N TYR A 153 -29.09 -4.80 -23.34
CA TYR A 153 -27.69 -5.03 -23.71
C TYR A 153 -27.23 -6.47 -23.86
N ASP A 154 -27.73 -7.43 -23.08
CA ASP A 154 -27.41 -8.86 -23.28
C ASP A 154 -28.55 -9.76 -22.75
N PRO A 155 -29.58 -10.02 -23.58
CA PRO A 155 -30.68 -10.91 -23.18
C PRO A 155 -30.22 -12.36 -22.99
N HIS A 156 -29.07 -12.78 -23.52
CA HIS A 156 -28.54 -14.13 -23.35
C HIS A 156 -27.70 -14.28 -22.05
N ARG A 157 -27.40 -13.18 -21.36
CA ARG A 157 -26.81 -13.17 -20.00
C ARG A 157 -27.80 -12.77 -18.89
N LEU A 158 -29.08 -12.49 -19.22
CA LEU A 158 -30.14 -12.19 -18.25
C LEU A 158 -30.14 -13.11 -17.01
N HIS A 159 -29.91 -14.41 -17.20
CA HIS A 159 -29.94 -15.43 -16.15
C HIS A 159 -28.65 -15.56 -15.30
N ARG A 160 -27.60 -14.75 -15.56
CA ARG A 160 -26.30 -14.87 -14.87
C ARG A 160 -25.93 -13.72 -13.93
N LEU A 161 -26.52 -12.54 -14.12
CA LEU A 161 -26.31 -11.38 -13.26
C LEU A 161 -27.25 -11.46 -12.05
N ARG A 162 -26.70 -11.53 -10.84
CA ARG A 162 -27.43 -11.56 -9.57
C ARG A 162 -27.37 -10.21 -8.88
N TYR A 163 -28.54 -9.68 -8.54
CA TYR A 163 -28.74 -8.42 -7.83
C TYR A 163 -30.14 -8.46 -7.21
N GLY A 164 -30.35 -7.65 -6.17
CA GLY A 164 -31.60 -7.63 -5.43
C GLY A 164 -31.38 -7.18 -4.00
N SER A 165 -32.42 -7.27 -3.16
CA SER A 165 -32.35 -6.86 -1.76
C SER A 165 -31.33 -7.66 -0.95
N GLU A 166 -31.09 -8.92 -1.33
CA GLU A 166 -30.11 -9.84 -0.75
C GLU A 166 -28.66 -9.51 -1.14
N TYR A 167 -28.45 -8.70 -2.18
CA TYR A 167 -27.15 -8.13 -2.56
C TYR A 167 -26.92 -6.71 -2.01
N VAL A 168 -27.87 -6.17 -1.23
CA VAL A 168 -27.70 -4.90 -0.52
C VAL A 168 -27.22 -5.13 0.92
N VAL A 169 -26.04 -4.62 1.24
CA VAL A 169 -25.54 -4.54 2.61
C VAL A 169 -25.87 -3.16 3.17
N VAL A 170 -26.86 -3.12 4.07
CA VAL A 170 -27.16 -1.92 4.86
C VAL A 170 -26.09 -1.77 5.93
N LEU A 171 -25.40 -0.64 5.89
CA LEU A 171 -24.38 -0.26 6.85
C LEU A 171 -25.02 0.10 8.19
N ARG A 172 -24.41 -0.38 9.27
CA ARG A 172 -24.90 -0.24 10.65
C ARG A 172 -23.99 0.60 11.51
N ASP A 173 -24.53 1.19 12.56
CA ASP A 173 -23.77 1.90 13.58
C ASP A 173 -23.08 0.93 14.56
N ARG A 174 -22.40 1.48 15.56
CA ARG A 174 -21.75 0.71 16.65
C ARG A 174 -22.73 -0.06 17.54
N MET A 175 -24.03 0.25 17.50
CA MET A 175 -25.11 -0.41 18.25
C MET A 175 -25.85 -1.46 17.38
N GLY A 176 -25.37 -1.69 16.16
CA GLY A 176 -25.96 -2.62 15.20
C GLY A 176 -27.21 -2.09 14.50
N GLN A 177 -27.60 -0.83 14.70
CA GLN A 177 -28.77 -0.24 14.06
C GLN A 177 -28.45 0.22 12.63
N PRO A 178 -29.37 0.10 11.65
CA PRO A 178 -29.18 0.66 10.32
C PRO A 178 -28.89 2.16 10.39
N ILE A 179 -27.87 2.63 9.67
CA ILE A 179 -27.59 4.06 9.54
C ILE A 179 -28.49 4.63 8.44
N ASP A 180 -29.26 5.68 8.75
CA ASP A 180 -30.00 6.45 7.73
C ASP A 180 -29.09 7.40 6.95
N ASP A 181 -28.23 8.13 7.65
CA ASP A 181 -27.30 9.12 7.11
C ASP A 181 -26.00 9.19 7.94
N VAL A 182 -24.85 9.17 7.26
CA VAL A 182 -23.53 9.14 7.90
C VAL A 182 -23.13 10.56 8.32
N ARG A 183 -23.05 10.83 9.63
CA ARG A 183 -22.82 12.19 10.16
C ARG A 183 -21.68 12.29 11.17
N THR A 184 -21.38 11.23 11.91
CA THR A 184 -20.41 11.26 13.01
C THR A 184 -19.10 10.54 12.66
N ALA A 185 -18.03 10.83 13.42
CA ALA A 185 -16.79 10.07 13.33
C ALA A 185 -16.97 8.60 13.74
N ALA A 186 -17.89 8.31 14.66
CA ALA A 186 -18.22 6.95 15.08
C ALA A 186 -18.91 6.15 13.95
N ASP A 187 -19.80 6.78 13.19
CA ASP A 187 -20.45 6.16 12.02
C ASP A 187 -19.41 5.79 10.97
N ASN A 188 -18.50 6.73 10.66
CA ASN A 188 -17.41 6.52 9.70
C ASN A 188 -16.52 5.33 10.11
N LEU A 189 -16.19 5.20 11.40
CA LEU A 189 -15.39 4.08 11.92
C LEU A 189 -16.14 2.74 11.82
N ALA A 190 -17.41 2.71 12.23
CA ALA A 190 -18.26 1.51 12.14
C ALA A 190 -18.47 1.07 10.68
N ILE A 191 -18.62 2.03 9.76
CA ILE A 191 -18.69 1.78 8.32
C ILE A 191 -17.36 1.21 7.82
N ALA A 192 -16.23 1.79 8.18
CA ALA A 192 -14.92 1.31 7.75
C ALA A 192 -14.68 -0.16 8.14
N ASP A 193 -15.03 -0.54 9.38
CA ASP A 193 -14.97 -1.93 9.87
C ASP A 193 -15.87 -2.88 9.04
N GLN A 194 -17.04 -2.42 8.62
CA GLN A 194 -17.95 -3.21 7.76
C GLN A 194 -17.47 -3.32 6.32
N LEU A 195 -16.95 -2.23 5.73
CA LEU A 195 -16.33 -2.24 4.40
C LEU A 195 -15.12 -3.18 4.37
N ALA A 196 -14.26 -3.13 5.41
CA ALA A 196 -13.13 -4.04 5.60
C ALA A 196 -13.59 -5.50 5.72
N THR A 197 -14.56 -5.78 6.58
CA THR A 197 -15.13 -7.13 6.74
C THR A 197 -15.74 -7.65 5.44
N PHE A 198 -16.43 -6.79 4.68
CA PHE A 198 -17.03 -7.17 3.40
C PHE A 198 -15.96 -7.48 2.33
N LEU A 199 -15.00 -6.57 2.10
CA LEU A 199 -13.94 -6.77 1.11
C LEU A 199 -12.99 -7.91 1.48
N ARG A 200 -12.76 -8.17 2.78
CA ARG A 200 -12.07 -9.39 3.26
C ARG A 200 -12.76 -10.66 2.77
N ARG A 201 -14.09 -10.75 2.89
CA ARG A 201 -14.87 -11.90 2.41
C ARG A 201 -14.84 -12.04 0.90
N GLN A 202 -15.02 -10.95 0.16
CA GLN A 202 -15.02 -11.01 -1.31
C GLN A 202 -13.65 -11.36 -1.88
N THR A 203 -12.58 -10.71 -1.40
CA THR A 203 -11.21 -10.97 -1.88
C THR A 203 -10.63 -12.31 -1.40
N ALA A 204 -11.28 -12.99 -0.43
CA ALA A 204 -10.97 -14.37 -0.08
C ALA A 204 -11.47 -15.39 -1.12
N ARG A 205 -12.43 -15.02 -1.99
CA ARG A 205 -12.97 -15.91 -3.04
C ARG A 205 -11.92 -16.09 -4.16
N PRO A 206 -11.33 -17.28 -4.35
CA PRO A 206 -10.13 -17.46 -5.18
C PRO A 206 -10.37 -17.43 -6.70
N ASN A 207 -11.64 -17.47 -7.13
CA ASN A 207 -12.06 -17.50 -8.54
C ASN A 207 -12.96 -16.29 -8.87
N VAL A 208 -12.84 -15.20 -8.11
CA VAL A 208 -13.64 -13.97 -8.29
C VAL A 208 -12.69 -12.80 -8.46
N ARG A 209 -13.06 -11.83 -9.30
CA ARG A 209 -12.38 -10.54 -9.45
C ARG A 209 -13.31 -9.42 -8.99
N VAL A 210 -12.81 -8.52 -8.16
CA VAL A 210 -13.60 -7.44 -7.56
C VAL A 210 -13.39 -6.16 -8.36
N HIS A 211 -14.46 -5.70 -9.01
CA HIS A 211 -14.58 -4.36 -9.58
C HIS A 211 -15.30 -3.48 -8.56
N CYS A 212 -14.64 -2.48 -8.01
CA CYS A 212 -15.15 -1.69 -6.91
C CYS A 212 -15.43 -0.25 -7.36
N SER A 213 -16.60 0.31 -7.07
CA SER A 213 -16.97 1.69 -7.43
C SER A 213 -17.14 2.55 -6.18
N VAL A 214 -16.37 3.65 -6.10
CA VAL A 214 -16.45 4.62 -4.99
C VAL A 214 -17.50 5.70 -5.22
N ALA A 215 -18.17 5.70 -6.38
CA ALA A 215 -19.23 6.64 -6.69
C ALA A 215 -20.50 6.33 -5.87
N GLY A 216 -21.10 7.36 -5.26
CA GLY A 216 -22.31 7.26 -4.46
C GLY A 216 -22.07 7.29 -2.94
N GLY A 217 -23.15 7.54 -2.19
CA GLY A 217 -23.12 7.69 -0.74
C GLY A 217 -22.60 9.07 -0.28
N ARG A 218 -22.29 9.20 1.02
CA ARG A 218 -21.55 10.35 1.55
C ARG A 218 -20.10 10.26 1.10
N LYS A 219 -19.46 11.39 0.70
CA LYS A 219 -18.08 11.44 0.17
C LYS A 219 -17.06 10.64 1.00
N THR A 220 -17.18 10.67 2.33
CA THR A 220 -16.32 9.93 3.26
C THR A 220 -16.39 8.41 3.06
N MET A 221 -17.54 7.85 2.67
CA MET A 221 -17.68 6.41 2.38
C MET A 221 -16.79 5.99 1.21
N GLY A 222 -16.68 6.81 0.16
CA GLY A 222 -15.78 6.56 -0.98
C GLY A 222 -14.31 6.58 -0.58
N ILE A 223 -13.93 7.53 0.28
CA ILE A 223 -12.56 7.62 0.84
C ILE A 223 -12.24 6.39 1.69
N LEU A 224 -13.15 5.99 2.59
CA LEU A 224 -13.00 4.80 3.42
C LEU A 224 -12.92 3.52 2.58
N LEU A 225 -13.77 3.39 1.57
CA LEU A 225 -13.75 2.24 0.65
C LEU A 225 -12.41 2.15 -0.09
N ALA A 226 -11.89 3.26 -0.61
CA ALA A 226 -10.57 3.31 -1.26
C ALA A 226 -9.43 2.99 -0.28
N ALA A 227 -9.48 3.46 0.96
CA ALA A 227 -8.49 3.14 2.00
C ALA A 227 -8.50 1.65 2.36
N VAL A 228 -9.69 1.05 2.53
CA VAL A 228 -9.85 -0.39 2.73
C VAL A 228 -9.34 -1.18 1.51
N PHE A 229 -9.62 -0.70 0.29
CA PHE A 229 -9.25 -1.39 -0.94
C PHE A 229 -7.72 -1.45 -1.16
N GLN A 230 -6.96 -0.44 -0.69
CA GLN A 230 -5.49 -0.49 -0.69
C GLN A 230 -4.92 -1.64 0.16
N LEU A 231 -5.64 -2.03 1.22
CA LEU A 231 -5.23 -3.05 2.19
C LEU A 231 -5.72 -4.46 1.80
N TYR A 232 -6.80 -4.56 1.01
CA TYR A 232 -7.41 -5.82 0.60
C TYR A 232 -7.31 -6.18 -0.89
N GLY A 233 -7.22 -5.21 -1.78
CA GLY A 233 -7.25 -5.43 -3.24
C GLY A 233 -6.10 -6.31 -3.72
N ARG A 234 -6.43 -7.36 -4.49
CA ARG A 234 -5.48 -8.28 -5.14
C ARG A 234 -5.09 -7.74 -6.52
N PRO A 235 -4.00 -8.21 -7.15
CA PRO A 235 -3.52 -7.68 -8.43
C PRO A 235 -4.58 -7.49 -9.53
N ASP A 236 -5.53 -8.42 -9.64
CA ASP A 236 -6.59 -8.37 -10.65
C ASP A 236 -7.77 -7.46 -10.26
N ASP A 237 -7.92 -7.12 -8.97
CA ASP A 237 -9.02 -6.28 -8.46
C ASP A 237 -8.80 -4.80 -8.82
N ARG A 238 -9.90 -4.10 -9.12
CA ARG A 238 -9.92 -2.74 -9.69
C ARG A 238 -10.82 -1.79 -8.91
N LEU A 239 -10.45 -0.52 -8.87
CA LEU A 239 -11.17 0.55 -8.17
C LEU A 239 -11.56 1.62 -9.19
N TYR A 240 -12.80 2.10 -9.16
CA TYR A 240 -13.34 2.99 -10.18
C TYR A 240 -14.12 4.16 -9.61
N HIS A 241 -14.16 5.26 -10.37
CA HIS A 241 -15.19 6.29 -10.27
C HIS A 241 -15.84 6.45 -11.64
N VAL A 242 -17.18 6.34 -11.70
CA VAL A 242 -17.92 6.69 -12.91
C VAL A 242 -18.15 8.19 -12.97
N LEU A 243 -17.95 8.79 -14.13
CA LEU A 243 -18.17 10.21 -14.39
C LEU A 243 -19.20 10.33 -15.51
N VAL A 244 -20.14 11.26 -15.37
CA VAL A 244 -21.22 11.47 -16.33
C VAL A 244 -21.28 12.95 -16.70
N SER A 245 -21.51 13.25 -17.97
CA SER A 245 -21.73 14.61 -18.47
C SER A 245 -22.80 15.36 -17.61
N PRO A 246 -22.54 16.60 -17.13
CA PRO A 246 -23.33 17.23 -16.06
C PRO A 246 -24.84 17.33 -16.28
N GLU A 247 -25.28 17.48 -17.53
CA GLU A 247 -26.70 17.51 -17.90
C GLU A 247 -27.45 16.18 -17.68
N PHE A 248 -26.74 15.08 -17.44
CA PHE A 248 -27.29 13.75 -17.17
C PHE A 248 -27.00 13.26 -15.75
N GLU A 249 -25.89 13.66 -15.11
CA GLU A 249 -25.42 13.19 -13.79
C GLU A 249 -26.49 13.22 -12.68
N SER A 250 -27.34 14.26 -12.68
CA SER A 250 -28.41 14.46 -11.69
C SER A 250 -29.82 14.19 -12.26
N HIS A 251 -29.94 13.68 -13.48
CA HIS A 251 -31.24 13.54 -14.14
C HIS A 251 -32.00 12.30 -13.63
N PRO A 252 -33.21 12.42 -13.03
CA PRO A 252 -33.92 11.30 -12.41
C PRO A 252 -34.42 10.21 -13.37
N ALA A 253 -34.24 10.38 -14.68
CA ALA A 253 -34.67 9.45 -15.72
C ALA A 253 -33.49 8.92 -16.57
N PHE A 254 -32.28 9.45 -16.37
CA PHE A 254 -31.06 8.86 -16.90
C PHE A 254 -30.55 7.81 -15.92
N PHE A 255 -29.97 6.73 -16.43
CA PHE A 255 -29.48 5.59 -15.63
C PHE A 255 -28.28 4.92 -16.29
N TYR A 256 -28.26 4.96 -17.61
CA TYR A 256 -27.21 4.50 -18.50
C TYR A 256 -27.60 5.02 -19.90
N LYS A 257 -26.65 5.01 -20.83
CA LYS A 257 -26.91 5.29 -22.25
C LYS A 257 -27.62 4.07 -22.88
N PRO A 258 -28.90 4.13 -23.29
CA PRO A 258 -29.64 2.99 -23.83
C PRO A 258 -29.25 2.70 -25.29
N ARG A 259 -29.55 1.49 -25.79
CA ARG A 259 -29.25 1.13 -27.20
C ARG A 259 -30.04 1.94 -28.21
N ARG A 260 -31.32 2.20 -27.91
CA ARG A 260 -32.17 3.10 -28.70
C ARG A 260 -32.22 4.44 -27.98
N SER A 261 -31.66 5.48 -28.59
CA SER A 261 -31.62 6.79 -27.96
C SER A 261 -33.02 7.35 -27.74
N THR A 262 -33.34 7.64 -26.48
CA THR A 262 -34.53 8.40 -26.06
C THR A 262 -34.19 9.88 -25.87
N VAL A 263 -35.22 10.72 -25.85
CA VAL A 263 -35.11 12.16 -25.53
C VAL A 263 -35.65 12.40 -24.12
N LEU A 264 -34.84 13.01 -23.27
CA LEU A 264 -35.21 13.47 -21.93
C LEU A 264 -35.43 14.99 -21.92
N ARG A 265 -36.15 15.49 -20.91
CA ARG A 265 -36.39 16.93 -20.69
C ARG A 265 -35.49 17.42 -19.55
N GLY A 266 -34.43 18.15 -19.88
CA GLY A 266 -33.53 18.75 -18.90
C GLY A 266 -34.18 19.87 -18.09
N ALA A 267 -33.52 20.28 -17.01
CA ALA A 267 -34.05 21.23 -16.03
C ALA A 267 -34.50 22.59 -16.62
N ASN A 268 -33.79 23.08 -17.65
CA ASN A 268 -34.13 24.32 -18.38
C ASN A 268 -35.09 24.09 -19.57
N GLY A 269 -35.77 22.95 -19.63
CA GLY A 269 -36.63 22.55 -20.75
C GLY A 269 -35.89 22.08 -22.00
N ARG A 270 -34.55 22.12 -22.05
CA ARG A 270 -33.74 21.63 -23.18
C ARG A 270 -34.01 20.14 -23.41
N ARG A 271 -34.17 19.76 -24.67
CA ARG A 271 -34.25 18.35 -25.10
C ARG A 271 -32.84 17.74 -25.07
N LEU A 272 -32.65 16.73 -24.23
CA LEU A 272 -31.37 16.00 -24.09
C LEU A 272 -31.53 14.63 -24.77
N ARG A 273 -30.69 14.28 -25.75
CA ARG A 273 -30.72 12.92 -26.32
C ARG A 273 -29.77 12.04 -25.52
N THR A 274 -30.23 10.87 -25.11
CA THR A 274 -29.39 9.93 -24.35
C THR A 274 -28.22 9.36 -25.15
N SER A 275 -28.23 9.49 -26.49
CA SER A 275 -27.06 9.31 -27.37
C SER A 275 -25.89 10.24 -27.06
N ASP A 276 -26.17 11.43 -26.52
CA ASP A 276 -25.19 12.51 -26.40
C ASP A 276 -24.48 12.46 -25.04
N ALA A 277 -25.02 11.67 -24.10
CA ALA A 277 -24.42 11.41 -22.81
C ALA A 277 -23.02 10.79 -22.95
N VAL A 278 -22.07 11.38 -22.22
CA VAL A 278 -20.72 10.86 -22.01
C VAL A 278 -20.72 10.19 -20.63
N ILE A 279 -20.36 8.91 -20.59
CA ILE A 279 -20.12 8.15 -19.36
C ILE A 279 -18.70 7.63 -19.45
N GLU A 280 -17.85 8.05 -18.52
CA GLU A 280 -16.44 7.65 -18.41
C GLU A 280 -16.25 6.83 -17.13
N LEU A 281 -15.39 5.80 -17.19
CA LEU A 281 -15.04 4.98 -16.02
C LEU A 281 -13.55 5.15 -15.73
N ALA A 282 -13.23 6.03 -14.80
CA ALA A 282 -11.86 6.25 -14.37
C ALA A 282 -11.39 5.07 -13.50
N ASP A 283 -10.38 4.30 -13.93
CA ASP A 283 -9.65 3.35 -13.09
C ASP A 283 -8.76 4.17 -12.13
N ILE A 284 -9.03 4.08 -10.84
CA ILE A 284 -8.30 4.80 -9.79
C ILE A 284 -7.05 3.98 -9.44
N PRO A 285 -5.83 4.46 -9.76
CA PRO A 285 -4.62 3.81 -9.30
C PRO A 285 -4.52 3.92 -7.78
N TYR A 286 -4.14 2.82 -7.13
CA TYR A 286 -4.07 2.74 -5.66
C TYR A 286 -2.83 1.96 -5.20
N VAL A 287 -2.30 2.30 -4.02
CA VAL A 287 -1.14 1.62 -3.46
C VAL A 287 -1.56 0.24 -2.94
N ARG A 288 -0.93 -0.82 -3.46
CA ARG A 288 -1.23 -2.21 -3.11
C ARG A 288 -0.44 -2.60 -1.87
N LEU A 289 -0.97 -2.31 -0.69
CA LEU A 289 -0.33 -2.57 0.59
C LEU A 289 -0.49 -4.03 1.07
N ARG A 290 -1.51 -4.75 0.57
CA ARG A 290 -1.78 -6.16 0.92
C ARG A 290 -0.54 -7.09 0.94
N PRO A 291 0.39 -7.06 -0.03
CA PRO A 291 1.58 -7.93 -0.01
C PRO A 291 2.56 -7.64 1.13
N LEU A 292 2.53 -6.43 1.69
CA LEU A 292 3.35 -6.05 2.84
C LEU A 292 2.80 -6.63 4.15
N LEU A 293 1.54 -7.07 4.20
CA LEU A 293 0.87 -7.43 5.45
C LEU A 293 0.91 -8.93 5.74
N SER A 294 1.42 -9.27 6.93
CA SER A 294 1.43 -10.64 7.44
C SER A 294 0.01 -11.20 7.62
N GLN A 295 -0.22 -12.40 7.09
CA GLN A 295 -1.53 -13.08 7.09
C GLN A 295 -1.75 -13.86 8.42
N PRO A 296 -3.01 -14.06 8.86
CA PRO A 296 -4.26 -13.58 8.26
C PRO A 296 -4.53 -12.09 8.56
N LEU A 297 -5.17 -11.39 7.62
CA LEU A 297 -5.54 -9.98 7.81
C LEU A 297 -6.65 -9.80 8.87
N PRO A 298 -6.54 -8.80 9.77
CA PRO A 298 -7.59 -8.40 10.72
C PRO A 298 -8.86 -7.96 9.99
N SER A 299 -10.04 -8.35 10.47
CA SER A 299 -11.33 -7.97 9.85
C SER A 299 -11.70 -6.51 10.05
N ARG A 300 -11.26 -5.89 11.15
CA ARG A 300 -11.56 -4.50 11.47
C ARG A 300 -10.56 -3.56 10.79
N PHE A 301 -11.04 -2.40 10.37
CA PHE A 301 -10.22 -1.41 9.67
C PHE A 301 -9.17 -0.79 10.60
N THR A 302 -9.52 -0.49 11.86
CA THR A 302 -8.58 0.07 12.85
C THR A 302 -7.38 -0.86 13.06
N GLU A 303 -7.62 -2.13 13.38
CA GLU A 303 -6.58 -3.15 13.58
C GLU A 303 -5.71 -3.36 12.33
N LEU A 304 -6.31 -3.24 11.15
CA LEU A 304 -5.63 -3.35 9.86
C LEU A 304 -4.74 -2.14 9.59
N VAL A 305 -5.18 -0.92 9.93
CA VAL A 305 -4.39 0.31 9.85
C VAL A 305 -3.24 0.29 10.85
N GLU A 306 -3.49 -0.10 12.11
CA GLU A 306 -2.45 -0.29 13.14
C GLU A 306 -1.37 -1.28 12.70
N ARG A 307 -1.76 -2.48 12.24
CA ARG A 307 -0.82 -3.47 11.70
C ARG A 307 -0.05 -2.92 10.49
N THR A 308 -0.71 -2.17 9.61
CA THR A 308 -0.05 -1.60 8.43
C THR A 308 0.99 -0.55 8.80
N GLN A 309 0.69 0.30 9.80
CA GLN A 309 1.65 1.27 10.32
C GLN A 309 2.85 0.58 10.97
N GLN A 310 2.63 -0.48 11.76
CA GLN A 310 3.72 -1.28 12.35
C GLN A 310 4.61 -1.95 11.28
N GLU A 311 4.02 -2.54 10.24
CA GLU A 311 4.74 -3.17 9.13
C GLU A 311 5.49 -2.15 8.26
N LEU A 312 4.91 -0.96 8.01
CA LEU A 312 5.59 0.13 7.31
C LEU A 312 6.73 0.73 8.15
N GLN A 313 6.51 0.96 9.45
CA GLN A 313 7.55 1.40 10.38
C GLN A 313 8.70 0.38 10.43
N ALA A 314 8.41 -0.92 10.43
CA ALA A 314 9.42 -1.97 10.33
C ALA A 314 10.24 -1.92 9.03
N LEU A 315 9.65 -1.43 7.93
CA LEU A 315 10.32 -1.26 6.65
C LEU A 315 11.15 0.02 6.55
N THR A 316 10.73 1.12 7.19
CA THR A 316 11.39 2.43 7.10
C THR A 316 12.33 2.74 8.26
N SER A 317 12.09 2.21 9.46
CA SER A 317 12.86 2.50 10.69
C SER A 317 14.07 1.58 10.85
N VAL A 318 14.93 1.52 9.83
CA VAL A 318 16.28 0.98 10.03
C VAL A 318 17.07 2.02 10.81
N GLN A 319 17.37 1.71 12.07
CA GLN A 319 18.16 2.55 12.96
C GLN A 319 19.62 2.10 12.92
N PRO A 320 20.60 3.00 13.10
CA PRO A 320 21.98 2.58 13.28
C PRO A 320 22.12 1.65 14.48
N VAL A 321 22.92 0.59 14.33
CA VAL A 321 23.32 -0.28 15.43
C VAL A 321 24.58 0.31 16.05
N ARG A 322 24.50 0.72 17.32
CA ARG A 322 25.66 1.09 18.13
C ARG A 322 26.15 -0.10 18.94
N LEU A 323 27.44 -0.41 18.84
CA LEU A 323 28.09 -1.52 19.56
C LEU A 323 28.67 -1.02 20.90
N VAL A 324 28.01 -1.40 22.01
CA VAL A 324 28.32 -0.98 23.39
C VAL A 324 29.13 -2.07 24.10
N ALA A 325 30.45 -1.90 24.11
CA ALA A 325 31.42 -2.95 24.46
C ALA A 325 31.56 -3.26 25.95
N ASP A 326 31.42 -2.26 26.83
CA ASP A 326 31.47 -2.42 28.29
C ASP A 326 30.35 -3.35 28.82
N ARG A 327 29.21 -3.39 28.12
CA ARG A 327 28.00 -4.14 28.53
C ARG A 327 27.65 -5.32 27.61
N ASN A 328 28.47 -5.62 26.60
CA ASN A 328 28.15 -6.61 25.56
C ASN A 328 26.76 -6.37 24.91
N GLN A 329 26.46 -5.10 24.56
CA GLN A 329 25.11 -4.66 24.16
C GLN A 329 25.05 -4.07 22.75
N LEU A 330 23.97 -4.34 22.03
CA LEU A 330 23.60 -3.62 20.81
C LEU A 330 22.53 -2.59 21.13
N ARG A 331 22.75 -1.31 20.80
CA ARG A 331 21.70 -0.28 20.84
C ARG A 331 21.15 -0.03 19.44
N ILE A 332 19.83 -0.13 19.29
CA ILE A 332 19.08 -0.01 18.03
C ILE A 332 17.97 1.01 18.26
N GLY A 333 18.26 2.28 17.98
CA GLY A 333 17.39 3.38 18.42
C GLY A 333 17.26 3.41 19.96
N SER A 334 16.03 3.32 20.46
CA SER A 334 15.73 3.21 21.91
C SER A 334 15.84 1.78 22.47
N GLN A 335 15.97 0.75 21.62
CA GLN A 335 16.02 -0.65 22.06
C GLN A 335 17.45 -1.08 22.40
N THR A 336 17.60 -1.84 23.48
CA THR A 336 18.88 -2.39 23.93
C THR A 336 18.82 -3.92 23.91
N VAL A 337 19.74 -4.55 23.19
CA VAL A 337 19.88 -6.01 23.11
C VAL A 337 21.12 -6.43 23.89
N SER A 338 20.92 -7.02 25.09
CA SER A 338 22.00 -7.67 25.82
C SER A 338 22.36 -9.01 25.18
N LEU A 339 23.63 -9.19 24.83
CA LEU A 339 24.15 -10.45 24.28
C LEU A 339 24.93 -11.23 25.36
N THR A 340 25.04 -12.54 25.16
CA THR A 340 26.04 -13.33 25.91
C THR A 340 27.44 -12.92 25.47
N PRO A 341 28.50 -13.11 26.29
CA PRO A 341 29.87 -12.78 25.88
C PRO A 341 30.29 -13.44 24.56
N GLN A 342 29.90 -14.70 24.33
CA GLN A 342 30.15 -15.41 23.07
C GLN A 342 29.41 -14.77 21.88
N GLY A 343 28.13 -14.42 22.08
CA GLY A 343 27.31 -13.79 21.06
C GLY A 343 27.82 -12.38 20.70
N TRP A 344 28.31 -11.64 21.70
CA TRP A 344 28.94 -10.34 21.51
C TRP A 344 30.19 -10.43 20.64
N GLU A 345 31.17 -11.29 20.97
CA GLU A 345 32.39 -11.40 20.15
C GLU A 345 32.09 -11.81 18.72
N LEU A 346 31.15 -12.76 18.51
CA LEU A 346 30.74 -13.13 17.17
C LEU A 346 30.07 -11.96 16.41
N TYR A 347 29.16 -11.23 17.06
CA TYR A 347 28.48 -10.10 16.41
C TYR A 347 29.47 -9.00 16.04
N ARG A 348 30.33 -8.63 16.98
CA ARG A 348 31.34 -7.60 16.83
C ARG A 348 32.31 -7.95 15.71
N ALA A 349 32.88 -9.16 15.69
CA ALA A 349 33.80 -9.56 14.64
C ALA A 349 33.16 -9.59 13.23
N LEU A 350 31.90 -10.02 13.12
CA LEU A 350 31.16 -9.98 11.84
C LEU A 350 30.79 -8.54 11.42
N ALA A 351 30.50 -7.66 12.38
CA ALA A 351 30.24 -6.24 12.14
C ALA A 351 31.52 -5.50 11.72
N ASP A 352 32.62 -5.70 12.43
CA ASP A 352 33.94 -5.13 12.11
C ASP A 352 34.42 -5.60 10.75
N ARG A 353 34.26 -6.90 10.43
CA ARG A 353 34.55 -7.40 9.08
C ARG A 353 33.71 -6.71 7.99
N LYS A 354 32.41 -6.49 8.22
CA LYS A 354 31.56 -5.78 7.26
C LYS A 354 31.90 -4.29 7.13
N ARG A 355 32.28 -3.64 8.24
CA ARG A 355 32.51 -2.19 8.34
C ARG A 355 33.91 -1.78 7.90
N LEU A 356 34.94 -2.46 8.43
CA LEU A 356 36.37 -2.13 8.25
C LEU A 356 37.04 -2.93 7.12
N HIS A 357 36.51 -4.13 6.81
CA HIS A 357 37.10 -5.05 5.83
C HIS A 357 36.09 -5.44 4.74
N CYS A 358 35.25 -4.49 4.34
CA CYS A 358 34.33 -4.67 3.22
C CYS A 358 35.12 -4.90 1.91
N VAL A 359 34.73 -5.90 1.12
CA VAL A 359 35.33 -6.19 -0.20
C VAL A 359 34.98 -5.10 -1.24
N ARG A 360 33.96 -4.29 -0.95
CA ARG A 360 33.44 -3.19 -1.79
C ARG A 360 33.38 -1.90 -0.96
N PRO A 361 34.52 -1.33 -0.53
CA PRO A 361 34.54 -0.13 0.32
C PRO A 361 33.85 1.07 -0.35
N GLU A 362 33.95 1.20 -1.67
CA GLU A 362 33.46 2.30 -2.50
C GLU A 362 31.93 2.45 -2.58
N GLN A 363 31.17 1.36 -2.37
CA GLN A 363 29.71 1.42 -2.32
C GLN A 363 29.26 2.05 -0.99
N PRO A 364 28.36 3.06 -0.94
CA PRO A 364 27.93 3.63 0.34
C PRO A 364 27.08 2.65 1.16
N HIS A 365 26.30 1.81 0.48
CA HIS A 365 25.41 0.80 1.06
C HIS A 365 25.77 -0.60 0.56
N CYS A 366 25.22 -1.62 1.24
CA CYS A 366 25.42 -3.02 0.89
C CYS A 366 24.39 -3.52 -0.15
N ASP A 367 23.18 -2.96 -0.22
CA ASP A 367 22.12 -3.34 -1.18
C ASP A 367 21.88 -4.86 -1.34
N GLY A 368 21.96 -5.60 -0.23
CA GLY A 368 21.81 -7.06 -0.20
C GLY A 368 23.06 -7.88 -0.53
N CYS A 369 24.20 -7.23 -0.77
CA CYS A 369 25.51 -7.85 -0.94
C CYS A 369 25.91 -8.68 0.30
N THR A 370 26.46 -9.87 0.06
CA THR A 370 26.93 -10.81 1.10
C THR A 370 28.39 -11.21 0.95
N ASP A 371 29.16 -10.53 0.09
CA ASP A 371 30.55 -10.89 -0.24
C ASP A 371 31.49 -10.85 0.98
N CYS A 372 31.18 -10.05 2.01
CA CYS A 372 31.93 -10.01 3.26
C CYS A 372 31.62 -11.17 4.22
N TYR A 373 30.63 -12.03 3.94
CA TYR A 373 30.21 -13.11 4.84
C TYR A 373 31.27 -14.21 4.93
N VAL A 374 31.44 -14.78 6.12
CA VAL A 374 32.47 -15.79 6.43
C VAL A 374 31.90 -17.19 6.23
N ARG A 375 32.56 -18.05 5.44
CA ARG A 375 32.14 -19.45 5.26
C ARG A 375 32.47 -20.28 6.50
N VAL A 376 31.43 -20.83 7.14
CA VAL A 376 31.55 -21.68 8.33
C VAL A 376 31.01 -23.08 8.04
N GLY A 377 31.93 -24.03 7.91
CA GLY A 377 31.69 -25.46 7.74
C GLY A 377 32.23 -26.29 8.91
N LYS A 378 32.27 -27.61 8.76
CA LYS A 378 32.82 -28.53 9.78
C LYS A 378 34.34 -28.34 9.96
N GLU A 379 35.04 -28.09 8.85
CA GLU A 379 36.49 -27.96 8.81
C GLU A 379 36.95 -26.50 9.03
N SER A 380 36.20 -25.50 8.54
CA SER A 380 36.61 -24.09 8.65
C SER A 380 36.22 -23.39 9.96
N TRP A 381 35.41 -24.02 10.84
CA TRP A 381 34.99 -23.34 12.08
C TRP A 381 36.16 -23.07 13.02
N ASP A 382 37.10 -23.98 13.20
CA ASP A 382 38.23 -23.77 14.13
C ASP A 382 39.16 -22.64 13.69
N GLU A 383 39.38 -22.48 12.38
CA GLU A 383 40.14 -21.36 11.81
C GLU A 383 39.42 -20.03 12.06
N VAL A 384 38.12 -19.97 11.75
CA VAL A 384 37.29 -18.78 11.97
C VAL A 384 37.18 -18.43 13.46
N ARG A 385 37.02 -19.43 14.32
CA ARG A 385 37.01 -19.30 15.78
C ARG A 385 38.31 -18.69 16.28
N THR A 386 39.44 -19.28 15.89
CA THR A 386 40.77 -18.82 16.31
C THR A 386 41.05 -17.39 15.85
N ALA A 387 40.65 -17.02 14.62
CA ALA A 387 40.80 -15.65 14.13
C ALA A 387 39.98 -14.63 14.96
N ILE A 388 38.75 -14.96 15.35
CA ILE A 388 37.91 -14.09 16.19
C ILE A 388 38.47 -14.00 17.63
N GLU A 389 38.94 -15.11 18.20
CA GLU A 389 39.56 -15.16 19.52
C GLU A 389 40.89 -14.37 19.58
N GLN A 390 41.68 -14.41 18.51
CA GLN A 390 42.87 -13.57 18.35
C GLN A 390 42.51 -12.08 18.21
N GLN A 391 41.54 -11.72 17.37
CA GLN A 391 41.10 -10.34 17.18
C GLN A 391 40.48 -9.72 18.45
N SER A 392 39.90 -10.54 19.34
CA SER A 392 39.31 -10.11 20.61
C SER A 392 40.28 -10.15 21.80
N GLY A 393 41.43 -10.80 21.67
CA GLY A 393 42.32 -11.11 22.80
C GLY A 393 41.71 -12.07 23.83
N ARG A 394 40.58 -12.73 23.51
CA ARG A 394 39.79 -13.58 24.43
C ARG A 394 39.81 -15.03 23.95
N SER A 395 40.87 -15.76 24.32
CA SER A 395 41.02 -17.18 23.98
C SER A 395 39.97 -18.07 24.65
N GLY A 396 39.42 -19.04 23.90
CA GLY A 396 38.50 -20.06 24.42
C GLY A 396 37.09 -19.57 24.79
N ILE A 397 36.71 -18.33 24.41
CA ILE A 397 35.37 -17.80 24.68
C ILE A 397 34.32 -18.40 23.75
N LEU A 398 34.68 -18.80 22.53
CA LEU A 398 33.73 -19.30 21.53
C LEU A 398 33.54 -20.82 21.61
N PRO A 399 32.39 -21.35 21.16
CA PRO A 399 32.14 -22.79 21.17
C PRO A 399 33.16 -23.57 20.32
N LYS A 400 33.67 -24.69 20.84
CA LYS A 400 34.65 -25.53 20.14
C LYS A 400 34.12 -26.23 18.89
N ASP A 401 32.81 -26.35 18.72
CA ASP A 401 32.20 -27.13 17.63
C ASP A 401 31.14 -26.35 16.83
N LEU A 402 30.86 -26.85 15.63
CA LEU A 402 29.89 -26.25 14.71
C LEU A 402 28.44 -26.28 15.27
N THR A 403 28.11 -27.22 16.15
CA THR A 403 26.79 -27.28 16.81
C THR A 403 26.64 -26.15 17.81
N GLY A 404 27.66 -25.93 18.64
CA GLY A 404 27.74 -24.79 19.55
C GLY A 404 27.68 -23.45 18.82
N PHE A 405 28.42 -23.29 17.71
CA PHE A 405 28.31 -22.10 16.85
C PHE A 405 26.88 -21.85 16.36
N ARG A 406 26.20 -22.87 15.82
CA ARG A 406 24.81 -22.75 15.35
C ARG A 406 23.83 -22.43 16.49
N SER A 407 24.04 -23.01 17.68
CA SER A 407 23.28 -22.73 18.89
C SER A 407 23.46 -21.26 19.35
N MET A 408 24.70 -20.77 19.34
CA MET A 408 25.04 -19.38 19.65
C MET A 408 24.38 -18.39 18.67
N VAL A 409 24.46 -18.62 17.35
CA VAL A 409 23.77 -17.80 16.34
C VAL A 409 22.25 -17.78 16.56
N SER A 410 21.66 -18.93 16.91
CA SER A 410 20.22 -19.03 17.19
C SER A 410 19.82 -18.22 18.44
N LYS A 411 20.59 -18.34 19.54
CA LYS A 411 20.36 -17.58 20.79
C LYS A 411 20.51 -16.08 20.58
N LEU A 412 21.52 -15.64 19.81
CA LEU A 412 21.74 -14.25 19.45
C LEU A 412 20.58 -13.67 18.65
N ASN A 413 20.16 -14.36 17.58
CA ASN A 413 19.03 -13.92 16.77
C ASN A 413 17.73 -13.91 17.61
N GLN A 414 17.58 -14.84 18.56
CA GLN A 414 16.45 -14.81 19.49
C GLN A 414 16.48 -13.62 20.45
N ALA A 415 17.64 -13.22 20.97
CA ALA A 415 17.75 -12.02 21.81
C ALA A 415 17.34 -10.75 21.04
N ILE A 416 17.78 -10.61 19.79
CA ILE A 416 17.38 -9.50 18.89
C ILE A 416 15.86 -9.53 18.61
N ARG A 417 15.29 -10.71 18.33
CA ARG A 417 13.83 -10.87 18.14
C ARG A 417 13.03 -10.44 19.37
N SER A 418 13.42 -10.91 20.55
CA SER A 418 12.74 -10.60 21.80
C SER A 418 12.79 -9.11 22.13
N ALA A 419 13.92 -8.44 21.89
CA ALA A 419 14.08 -7.00 22.14
C ALA A 419 13.31 -6.11 21.13
N LEU A 420 13.22 -6.52 19.85
CA LEU A 420 12.59 -5.71 18.81
C LEU A 420 11.09 -6.01 18.59
N GLY A 421 10.56 -7.09 19.18
CA GLY A 421 9.15 -7.47 19.08
C GLY A 421 8.65 -7.82 17.66
N SER A 422 9.55 -7.89 16.67
CA SER A 422 9.21 -8.09 15.25
C SER A 422 10.26 -8.95 14.54
N GLU A 423 9.81 -10.08 13.99
CA GLU A 423 10.64 -11.01 13.21
C GLU A 423 11.28 -10.32 12.00
N ARG A 424 10.52 -9.43 11.33
CA ARG A 424 10.98 -8.72 10.14
C ARG A 424 12.08 -7.71 10.49
N LEU A 425 11.91 -6.94 11.57
CA LEU A 425 12.98 -6.06 12.06
C LEU A 425 14.20 -6.87 12.48
N ALA A 426 14.01 -7.92 13.29
CA ALA A 426 15.12 -8.74 13.77
C ALA A 426 15.93 -9.38 12.64
N SER A 427 15.30 -9.78 11.53
CA SER A 427 16.02 -10.31 10.36
C SER A 427 16.94 -9.30 9.66
N ARG A 428 16.76 -7.98 9.89
CA ARG A 428 17.64 -6.90 9.42
C ARG A 428 18.81 -6.58 10.35
N TYR A 429 18.75 -7.01 11.62
CA TYR A 429 19.80 -6.77 12.61
C TYR A 429 20.58 -8.02 13.01
N GLY A 430 19.99 -9.22 12.86
CA GLY A 430 20.62 -10.49 13.21
C GLY A 430 21.72 -10.95 12.26
N ILE A 431 22.30 -12.10 12.60
CA ILE A 431 23.23 -12.83 11.73
C ILE A 431 22.41 -13.65 10.71
N GLN A 432 22.65 -13.40 9.43
CA GLN A 432 22.07 -14.16 8.32
C GLN A 432 23.03 -15.25 7.84
N SER A 433 22.49 -16.22 7.10
CA SER A 433 23.26 -17.30 6.47
C SER A 433 22.85 -17.49 5.01
N VAL A 434 23.80 -17.51 4.09
CA VAL A 434 23.58 -17.78 2.66
C VAL A 434 24.37 -18.99 2.18
N GLY A 435 23.93 -19.63 1.10
CA GLY A 435 24.58 -20.82 0.53
C GLY A 435 23.98 -22.17 0.93
N ILE A 436 24.62 -23.24 0.48
CA ILE A 436 24.11 -24.62 0.49
C ILE A 436 24.30 -25.26 1.88
N ARG A 437 23.49 -26.29 2.18
CA ARG A 437 23.58 -27.09 3.41
C ARG A 437 25.02 -27.59 3.62
N ASN A 438 25.53 -27.43 4.84
CA ASN A 438 26.91 -27.73 5.29
C ASN A 438 28.05 -26.82 4.79
N ASN A 439 27.82 -25.86 3.89
CA ASN A 439 28.82 -24.81 3.56
C ASN A 439 28.12 -23.45 3.41
N LYS A 440 27.74 -22.86 4.54
CA LYS A 440 27.03 -21.57 4.60
C LYS A 440 27.98 -20.44 4.93
N ALA A 441 27.81 -19.30 4.27
CA ALA A 441 28.45 -18.04 4.64
C ALA A 441 27.56 -17.28 5.63
N TYR A 442 28.16 -16.75 6.70
CA TYR A 442 27.48 -16.04 7.79
C TYR A 442 27.97 -14.60 7.90
N GLY A 443 27.07 -13.68 8.23
CA GLY A 443 27.39 -12.27 8.45
C GLY A 443 26.22 -11.51 9.04
N VAL A 444 26.48 -10.33 9.62
CA VAL A 444 25.41 -9.44 10.09
C VAL A 444 24.60 -8.91 8.92
N ALA A 445 23.27 -8.87 9.05
CA ALA A 445 22.36 -8.37 8.04
C ALA A 445 22.48 -6.86 7.80
N VAL A 446 22.82 -6.11 8.86
CA VAL A 446 22.90 -4.65 8.92
C VAL A 446 23.71 -4.07 7.77
N ASP A 447 23.27 -2.96 7.20
CA ASP A 447 24.02 -2.19 6.21
C ASP A 447 25.31 -1.61 6.82
N LYS A 448 26.42 -1.60 6.09
CA LYS A 448 27.71 -1.13 6.64
C LYS A 448 27.69 0.34 7.07
N ALA A 449 26.88 1.19 6.42
CA ALA A 449 26.72 2.59 6.83
C ALA A 449 25.99 2.73 8.19
N MET A 450 25.21 1.72 8.56
CA MET A 450 24.37 1.66 9.76
C MET A 450 25.07 0.97 10.95
N LEU A 451 26.29 0.44 10.77
CA LEU A 451 27.13 -0.05 11.87
C LEU A 451 27.94 1.11 12.44
N LYS A 452 27.73 1.43 13.72
CA LYS A 452 28.45 2.47 14.46
C LYS A 452 29.09 1.87 15.72
N GLU A 453 30.27 2.33 16.09
CA GLU A 453 30.72 2.20 17.48
C GLU A 453 30.04 3.28 18.33
N THR A 454 29.88 3.00 19.61
CA THR A 454 29.79 4.08 20.59
C THR A 454 31.19 4.64 20.80
N GLU A 455 31.35 5.94 20.55
CA GLU A 455 32.37 6.73 21.23
C GLU A 455 32.14 6.63 22.75
N SER A 456 33.19 6.87 23.56
CA SER A 456 33.13 6.71 25.02
C SER A 456 31.98 7.54 25.61
N PRO A 457 31.37 7.13 26.75
CA PRO A 457 30.32 7.93 27.41
C PRO A 457 30.73 9.35 27.83
N ASP A 458 32.02 9.68 27.71
CA ASP A 458 32.66 10.94 28.11
C ASP A 458 32.75 11.97 26.96
N ALA A 459 31.90 11.85 25.92
CA ALA A 459 31.94 12.65 24.69
C ALA A 459 30.67 13.49 24.43
N GLU A 460 29.86 13.75 25.46
CA GLU A 460 28.80 14.80 25.49
C GLU A 460 29.10 15.83 26.59
#